data_AF-A0A1D9QLS3-F1
#
_entry.id   AF-A0A1D9QLS3-F1
#
_cell.length_a   1.000
_cell.length_b   1.000
_cell.length_c   1.000
_cell.angle_alpha   90.00
_cell.angle_beta   90.00
_cell.angle_gamma   90.00
#
_symmetry.space_group_name_H-M   'P 1'
#
loop_
_entity.id
_entity.type
_entity.pdbx_description
1 polymer ?
#
loop_
_entity_poly.entity_id
_entity_poly.type
_entity_poly.pdbx_seq_one_letter_code
_entity_poly.pdbx_strand_id
1 'polypeptide(L)'
;MQNCPVSPEHRKTYTNSVSKSIKQYRTNFFLGTFGSRTTSTTHRYDDDDSSDDADNLTTTRTYIVEFLVGFTISRKGLRVMTTDTFDNYMLDVIRRRPYSSEIFILCRKGDAGAVKRLLDRVEASIYDVDEDGMSLLHKAASHPKLCQILPARGADVYLRDDYDALFAKQSESFILMCEIGGYDPWHSYGPRAIQRNICDDISV
;
A
#
# COMPACT_ATOMS: atom_id res chain seq x y z
N MET A 1 -4.45 -44.58 39.67
CA MET A 1 -4.45 -44.77 38.20
C MET A 1 -5.53 -43.85 37.66
N GLN A 2 -5.29 -42.83 36.85
CA GLN A 2 -4.12 -42.38 36.11
C GLN A 2 -4.37 -40.89 35.84
N ASN A 3 -3.46 -40.00 36.26
CA ASN A 3 -3.39 -38.65 35.73
C ASN A 3 -2.81 -38.77 34.31
N CYS A 4 -3.53 -38.33 33.29
CA CYS A 4 -2.96 -38.11 31.96
C CYS A 4 -2.57 -36.62 31.86
N PRO A 5 -1.29 -36.27 31.63
CA PRO A 5 -0.89 -34.90 31.38
C PRO A 5 -1.38 -34.48 29.99
N VAL A 6 -2.11 -33.37 29.94
CA VAL A 6 -2.45 -32.69 28.68
C VAL A 6 -1.15 -32.09 28.12
N SER A 7 -0.69 -32.64 27.01
CA SER A 7 0.50 -32.18 26.29
C SER A 7 0.31 -30.73 25.84
N PRO A 8 1.30 -29.84 25.97
CA PRO A 8 1.18 -28.48 25.48
C PRO A 8 1.13 -28.51 23.95
N GLU A 9 0.02 -28.01 23.38
CA GLU A 9 -0.09 -27.70 21.96
C GLU A 9 1.00 -26.67 21.61
N HIS A 10 2.09 -27.13 20.97
CA HIS A 10 3.03 -26.27 20.29
C HIS A 10 2.31 -25.60 19.12
N ARG A 11 1.74 -24.43 19.36
CA ARG A 11 1.30 -23.51 18.32
C ARG A 11 2.57 -23.04 17.58
N LYS A 12 2.95 -23.76 16.52
CA LYS A 12 4.03 -23.38 15.61
C LYS A 12 3.69 -21.98 15.05
N THR A 13 4.46 -20.98 15.44
CA THR A 13 4.40 -19.64 14.84
C THR A 13 5.14 -19.69 13.52
N TYR A 14 4.40 -19.82 12.43
CA TYR A 14 4.91 -19.83 11.06
C TYR A 14 5.47 -18.45 10.71
N THR A 15 6.80 -18.34 10.58
CA THR A 15 7.46 -17.12 10.11
C THR A 15 7.62 -17.17 8.60
N ASN A 16 6.53 -16.92 7.86
CA ASN A 16 6.58 -16.80 6.41
C ASN A 16 7.45 -15.59 6.04
N SER A 17 8.57 -15.81 5.36
CA SER A 17 9.34 -14.69 4.79
C SER A 17 8.74 -14.27 3.45
N VAL A 18 8.39 -12.99 3.36
CA VAL A 18 7.76 -12.39 2.17
C VAL A 18 8.71 -11.39 1.55
N SER A 19 9.06 -11.59 0.29
CA SER A 19 9.83 -10.62 -0.50
C SER A 19 8.90 -9.89 -1.46
N LYS A 20 8.91 -8.55 -1.46
CA LYS A 20 8.14 -7.74 -2.42
C LYS A 20 9.04 -6.88 -3.29
N SER A 21 8.74 -6.83 -4.58
CA SER A 21 9.34 -5.88 -5.53
C SER A 21 8.28 -5.13 -6.30
N ILE A 22 8.54 -3.86 -6.58
CA ILE A 22 7.58 -2.95 -7.25
C ILE A 22 8.28 -2.30 -8.44
N LYS A 23 7.64 -2.37 -9.61
CA LYS A 23 8.01 -1.62 -10.81
C LYS A 23 6.85 -0.74 -11.22
N GLN A 24 7.09 0.55 -11.44
CA GLN A 24 6.06 1.52 -11.80
C GLN A 24 6.51 2.34 -13.00
N TYR A 25 5.56 2.64 -13.88
CA TYR A 25 5.71 3.52 -15.03
C TYR A 25 4.54 4.50 -15.05
N ARG A 26 4.83 5.75 -15.39
CA ARG A 26 3.81 6.80 -15.51
C ARG A 26 4.18 7.70 -16.67
N THR A 27 3.19 8.00 -17.51
CA THR A 27 3.33 8.91 -18.63
C THR A 27 2.18 9.90 -18.66
N ASN A 28 2.50 11.16 -18.92
CA ASN A 28 1.53 12.23 -19.06
C ASN A 28 1.33 12.53 -20.54
N PHE A 29 0.08 12.71 -20.93
CA PHE A 29 -0.31 13.16 -22.26
C PHE A 29 -1.21 14.39 -22.14
N PHE A 30 -1.46 15.06 -23.27
CA PHE A 30 -2.15 16.36 -23.32
C PHE A 30 -3.46 16.42 -22.51
N LEU A 31 -4.19 15.31 -22.43
CA LEU A 31 -5.51 15.21 -21.80
C LEU A 31 -5.53 14.27 -20.60
N GLY A 32 -4.38 13.85 -20.05
CA GLY A 32 -4.42 12.85 -19.01
C GLY A 32 -3.10 12.22 -18.62
N THR A 33 -3.23 11.12 -17.89
CA THR A 33 -2.12 10.36 -17.34
C THR A 33 -2.41 8.88 -17.49
N PHE A 34 -1.45 8.14 -18.00
CA PHE A 34 -1.45 6.69 -17.99
C PHE A 34 -0.38 6.19 -17.02
N GLY A 35 -0.77 5.33 -16.09
CA GLY A 35 0.12 4.70 -15.12
C GLY A 35 0.02 3.18 -15.24
N SER A 36 1.14 2.50 -15.10
CA SER A 36 1.16 1.06 -14.88
C SER A 36 2.08 0.73 -13.72
N ARG A 37 1.70 -0.26 -12.93
CA ARG A 37 2.49 -0.76 -11.81
C ARG A 37 2.38 -2.27 -11.73
N THR A 38 3.53 -2.92 -11.57
CA THR A 38 3.61 -4.35 -11.27
C THR A 38 4.21 -4.52 -9.89
N THR A 39 3.50 -5.23 -9.02
CA THR A 39 3.99 -5.66 -7.71
C THR A 39 4.19 -7.16 -7.75
N SER A 40 5.39 -7.64 -7.48
CA SER A 40 5.67 -9.08 -7.34
C SER A 40 5.84 -9.38 -5.86
N THR A 41 5.02 -10.28 -5.33
CA THR A 41 5.10 -10.76 -3.95
C THR A 41 5.49 -12.22 -3.98
N THR A 42 6.59 -12.54 -3.34
CA THR A 42 7.17 -13.87 -3.28
C THR A 42 7.05 -14.39 -1.85
N HIS A 43 6.28 -15.45 -1.67
CA HIS A 43 6.08 -16.15 -0.41
C HIS A 43 6.98 -17.37 -0.34
N ARG A 44 7.78 -17.47 0.74
CA ARG A 44 8.49 -18.69 1.11
C ARG A 44 7.70 -19.42 2.16
N TYR A 45 7.44 -20.70 1.92
CA TYR A 45 6.85 -21.59 2.89
C TYR A 45 7.94 -22.53 3.39
N ASP A 46 8.09 -22.61 4.70
CA ASP A 46 9.00 -23.54 5.36
C ASP A 46 8.24 -24.87 5.50
N ASP A 47 8.49 -25.82 4.60
CA ASP A 47 7.94 -27.18 4.70
C ASP A 47 8.82 -28.02 5.63
N ASP A 48 8.23 -28.55 6.69
CA ASP A 48 8.89 -29.41 7.70
C ASP A 48 8.92 -30.90 7.27
N ASP A 49 8.22 -31.30 6.20
CA ASP A 49 8.09 -32.70 5.77
C ASP A 49 7.82 -32.83 4.25
N SER A 50 8.85 -32.75 3.41
CA SER A 50 8.79 -33.28 2.04
C SER A 50 10.19 -33.61 1.52
N SER A 51 10.37 -34.81 0.97
CA SER A 51 11.65 -35.35 0.47
C SER A 51 12.04 -34.84 -0.92
N ASP A 52 11.39 -33.79 -1.41
CA ASP A 52 11.53 -33.33 -2.79
C ASP A 52 12.08 -31.90 -2.79
N ASP A 53 13.22 -31.69 -3.45
CA ASP A 53 13.93 -30.39 -3.58
C ASP A 53 13.16 -29.35 -4.43
N ALA A 54 11.83 -29.38 -4.44
CA ALA A 54 11.02 -28.40 -5.12
C ALA A 54 11.08 -27.07 -4.37
N ASP A 55 11.49 -26.01 -5.06
CA ASP A 55 11.46 -24.64 -4.52
C ASP A 55 10.04 -24.31 -4.03
N ASN A 56 9.83 -24.25 -2.71
CA ASN A 56 8.53 -23.94 -2.08
C ASN A 56 8.21 -22.44 -2.11
N LEU A 57 8.41 -21.84 -3.28
CA LEU A 57 8.38 -20.41 -3.51
C LEU A 57 7.21 -20.06 -4.43
N THR A 58 6.17 -19.45 -3.87
CA THR A 58 5.06 -18.94 -4.68
C THR A 58 5.28 -17.45 -4.94
N THR A 59 5.41 -17.06 -6.22
CA THR A 59 5.47 -15.65 -6.62
C THR A 59 4.17 -15.25 -7.29
N THR A 60 3.43 -14.33 -6.69
CA THR A 60 2.23 -13.72 -7.25
C THR A 60 2.55 -12.34 -7.78
N ARG A 61 2.18 -12.07 -9.03
CA ARG A 61 2.30 -10.73 -9.63
C ARG A 61 0.94 -10.04 -9.69
N THR A 62 0.88 -8.84 -9.15
CA THR A 62 -0.25 -7.93 -9.27
C THR A 62 0.07 -6.85 -10.30
N TYR A 63 -0.79 -6.70 -11.30
CA TYR A 63 -0.74 -5.66 -12.31
C TYR A 63 -1.81 -4.62 -12.01
N ILE A 64 -1.42 -3.35 -11.99
CA ILE A 64 -2.31 -2.21 -11.82
C ILE A 64 -2.10 -1.29 -13.00
N VAL A 65 -3.18 -0.90 -13.64
CA VAL A 65 -3.20 0.04 -14.76
C VAL A 65 -4.16 1.16 -14.40
N GLU A 66 -3.69 2.39 -14.54
CA GLU A 66 -4.43 3.60 -14.22
C GLU A 66 -4.50 4.46 -15.48
N PHE A 67 -5.70 4.85 -15.85
CA PHE A 67 -5.92 5.72 -16.99
C PHE A 67 -6.81 6.87 -16.56
N LEU A 68 -6.23 8.04 -16.37
CA LEU A 68 -6.94 9.28 -16.08
C LEU A 68 -7.03 10.15 -17.33
N VAL A 69 -8.22 10.66 -17.59
CA VAL A 69 -8.49 11.62 -18.67
C VAL A 69 -9.23 12.83 -18.11
N GLY A 70 -8.93 14.02 -18.61
CA GLY A 70 -9.68 15.22 -18.32
C GLY A 70 -9.24 16.41 -19.17
N PHE A 71 -10.19 17.28 -19.47
CA PHE A 71 -9.97 18.52 -20.21
C PHE A 71 -9.72 19.74 -19.29
N THR A 72 -9.76 19.57 -17.95
CA THR A 72 -9.58 20.63 -16.93
C THR A 72 -8.92 20.08 -15.64
N ILE A 73 -8.97 20.84 -14.52
CA ILE A 73 -8.45 20.44 -13.19
C ILE A 73 -9.12 19.19 -12.59
N SER A 74 -10.33 18.85 -13.02
CA SER A 74 -11.05 17.64 -12.58
C SER A 74 -10.85 16.54 -13.61
N ARG A 75 -9.94 15.61 -13.32
CA ARG A 75 -9.70 14.41 -14.14
C ARG A 75 -10.48 13.23 -13.58
N LYS A 76 -11.02 12.38 -14.45
CA LYS A 76 -11.66 11.12 -14.08
C LYS A 76 -10.98 9.99 -14.84
N GLY A 77 -10.91 8.83 -14.23
CA GLY A 77 -10.21 7.72 -14.81
C GLY A 77 -10.72 6.37 -14.34
N LEU A 78 -10.09 5.34 -14.89
CA LEU A 78 -10.25 3.98 -14.45
C LEU A 78 -8.95 3.45 -13.86
N ARG A 79 -9.11 2.66 -12.82
CA ARG A 79 -8.10 1.77 -12.27
C ARG A 79 -8.51 0.34 -12.61
N VAL A 80 -7.61 -0.42 -13.17
CA VAL A 80 -7.75 -1.85 -13.38
C VAL A 80 -6.65 -2.53 -12.58
N MET A 81 -7.02 -3.48 -11.72
CA MET A 81 -6.08 -4.33 -11.02
C MET A 81 -6.38 -5.78 -11.37
N THR A 82 -5.33 -6.58 -11.60
CA THR A 82 -5.44 -8.03 -11.82
C THR A 82 -4.22 -8.77 -11.29
N THR A 83 -4.38 -10.03 -10.90
CA THR A 83 -3.26 -10.94 -10.65
C THR A 83 -2.81 -11.64 -11.93
N ASP A 84 -1.63 -12.27 -11.91
CA ASP A 84 -1.09 -13.13 -12.97
C ASP A 84 -1.97 -14.33 -13.30
N THR A 85 -2.64 -14.90 -12.30
CA THR A 85 -3.63 -15.96 -12.50
C THR A 85 -4.97 -15.43 -13.02
N PHE A 86 -5.18 -14.11 -13.05
CA PHE A 86 -6.44 -13.45 -13.39
C PHE A 86 -7.66 -13.85 -12.55
N ASP A 87 -7.48 -14.66 -11.50
CA ASP A 87 -8.56 -15.07 -10.59
C ASP A 87 -9.14 -13.86 -9.84
N ASN A 88 -8.30 -12.86 -9.58
CA ASN A 88 -8.69 -11.65 -8.89
C ASN A 88 -8.50 -10.46 -9.83
N TYR A 89 -9.60 -9.77 -10.14
CA TYR A 89 -9.57 -8.49 -10.82
C TYR A 89 -10.47 -7.47 -10.11
N MET A 90 -10.10 -6.19 -10.20
CA MET A 90 -10.85 -5.08 -9.64
C MET A 90 -10.86 -3.91 -10.62
N LEU A 91 -12.03 -3.28 -10.75
CA LEU A 91 -12.25 -2.10 -11.58
C LEU A 91 -12.76 -0.96 -10.69
N ASP A 92 -11.94 0.07 -10.51
CA ASP A 92 -12.31 1.25 -9.73
C ASP A 92 -12.35 2.51 -10.60
N VAL A 93 -13.20 3.45 -10.20
CA VAL A 93 -13.20 4.80 -10.77
C VAL A 93 -12.26 5.68 -9.95
N ILE A 94 -11.23 6.22 -10.59
CA ILE A 94 -10.32 7.21 -9.99
C ILE A 94 -10.86 8.61 -10.29
N ARG A 95 -10.85 9.49 -9.29
CA ARG A 95 -11.27 10.89 -9.45
C ARG A 95 -10.17 11.80 -8.90
N ARG A 96 -9.74 12.77 -9.71
CA ARG A 96 -9.01 13.94 -9.23
C ARG A 96 -10.00 14.99 -8.75
N ARG A 97 -9.90 15.32 -7.47
CA ARG A 97 -10.75 16.29 -6.77
C ARG A 97 -9.88 17.48 -6.36
N PRO A 98 -10.43 18.71 -6.30
CA PRO A 98 -9.63 19.86 -5.90
C PRO A 98 -9.12 19.69 -4.46
N TYR A 99 -7.96 20.26 -4.16
CA TYR A 99 -7.34 20.19 -2.83
C TYR A 99 -8.22 20.76 -1.70
N SER A 100 -9.20 21.61 -2.06
CA SER A 100 -10.21 22.19 -1.17
C SER A 100 -11.41 21.28 -0.89
N SER A 101 -11.46 20.06 -1.45
CA SER A 101 -12.56 19.13 -1.20
C SER A 101 -12.63 18.72 0.27
N GLU A 102 -13.86 18.51 0.76
CA GLU A 102 -14.13 18.19 2.16
C GLU A 102 -13.32 16.98 2.67
N ILE A 103 -13.22 15.92 1.87
CA ILE A 103 -12.46 14.72 2.25
C ILE A 103 -10.98 15.03 2.54
N PHE A 104 -10.32 15.87 1.74
CA PHE A 104 -8.93 16.24 1.96
C PHE A 104 -8.78 17.17 3.16
N ILE A 105 -9.73 18.09 3.38
CA ILE A 105 -9.75 18.92 4.57
C ILE A 105 -9.83 18.06 5.84
N LEU A 106 -10.70 17.04 5.85
CA LEU A 106 -10.87 16.14 6.99
C LEU A 106 -9.64 15.25 7.21
N CYS A 107 -8.98 14.78 6.14
CA CYS A 107 -7.71 14.05 6.25
C CYS A 107 -6.61 14.91 6.88
N ARG A 108 -6.48 16.18 6.48
CA ARG A 108 -5.50 17.12 7.08
C ARG A 108 -5.81 17.46 8.54
N LYS A 109 -7.10 17.46 8.92
CA LYS A 109 -7.55 17.66 10.30
C LYS A 109 -7.42 16.41 11.18
N GLY A 110 -7.26 15.23 10.59
CA GLY A 110 -7.20 13.97 11.34
C GLY A 110 -8.55 13.44 11.80
N ASP A 111 -9.68 13.96 11.28
CA ASP A 111 -11.01 13.54 11.71
C ASP A 111 -11.41 12.20 11.08
N ALA A 112 -10.91 11.11 11.67
CA ALA A 112 -11.18 9.75 11.21
C ALA A 112 -12.66 9.38 11.21
N GLY A 113 -13.47 9.95 12.12
CA GLY A 113 -14.91 9.70 12.19
C GLY A 113 -15.65 10.33 11.02
N ALA A 114 -15.34 11.57 10.68
CA ALA A 114 -15.92 12.25 9.51
C ALA A 114 -15.45 11.62 8.18
N VAL A 115 -14.16 11.30 8.06
CA VAL A 115 -13.63 10.60 6.87
C VAL A 115 -14.35 9.27 6.66
N LYS A 116 -14.51 8.47 7.72
CA LYS A 116 -15.25 7.20 7.66
C LYS A 116 -16.69 7.41 7.18
N ARG A 117 -17.41 8.39 7.72
CA ARG A 117 -18.79 8.70 7.31
C ARG A 117 -18.90 9.10 5.83
N LEU A 118 -17.98 9.92 5.32
CA LEU A 118 -17.98 10.31 3.89
C LEU A 118 -17.76 9.13 2.96
N LEU A 119 -16.83 8.24 3.33
CA LEU A 119 -16.56 7.02 2.57
C LEU A 119 -17.76 6.06 2.62
N ASP A 120 -18.39 5.91 3.79
CA ASP A 120 -19.55 5.03 3.97
C ASP A 120 -20.79 5.54 3.20
N ARG A 121 -20.92 6.86 3.02
CA ARG A 121 -21.98 7.50 2.23
C ARG A 121 -21.69 7.56 0.73
N VAL A 122 -20.51 7.10 0.28
CA VAL A 122 -20.07 7.16 -1.12
C VAL A 122 -19.98 8.60 -1.65
N GLU A 123 -19.87 9.58 -0.76
CA GLU A 123 -19.65 10.99 -1.11
C GLU A 123 -18.19 11.25 -1.52
N ALA A 124 -17.28 10.39 -1.03
CA ALA A 124 -15.87 10.34 -1.41
C ALA A 124 -15.45 8.89 -1.72
N SER A 125 -14.42 8.74 -2.54
CA SER A 125 -13.79 7.45 -2.82
C SER A 125 -12.48 7.31 -2.04
N ILE A 126 -12.14 6.08 -1.65
CA ILE A 126 -10.84 5.77 -1.04
C ILE A 126 -9.68 6.00 -2.02
N TYR A 127 -9.97 5.98 -3.32
CA TYR A 127 -9.03 6.20 -4.42
C TYR A 127 -9.02 7.64 -4.95
N ASP A 128 -9.70 8.57 -4.25
CA ASP A 128 -9.65 9.99 -4.63
C ASP A 128 -8.24 10.54 -4.40
N VAL A 129 -7.79 11.31 -5.39
CA VAL A 129 -6.49 12.01 -5.40
C VAL A 129 -6.72 13.49 -5.62
N ASP A 130 -5.82 14.34 -5.12
CA ASP A 130 -5.93 15.77 -5.34
C ASP A 130 -5.34 16.20 -6.70
N GLU A 131 -5.20 17.51 -6.90
CA GLU A 131 -4.66 18.10 -8.13
C GLU A 131 -3.20 17.69 -8.37
N ASP A 132 -2.44 17.49 -7.30
CA ASP A 132 -1.04 17.04 -7.30
C ASP A 132 -0.91 15.50 -7.35
N GLY A 133 -2.03 14.78 -7.50
CA GLY A 133 -2.06 13.33 -7.46
C GLY A 133 -1.84 12.75 -6.06
N MET A 134 -1.87 13.56 -5.01
CA MET A 134 -1.73 13.10 -3.63
C MET A 134 -3.01 12.42 -3.17
N SER A 135 -2.88 11.18 -2.71
CA SER A 135 -3.99 10.40 -2.17
C SER A 135 -4.40 10.85 -0.77
N LEU A 136 -5.52 10.32 -0.27
CA LEU A 136 -5.95 10.51 1.12
C LEU A 136 -4.84 10.16 2.13
N LEU A 137 -4.05 9.12 1.85
CA LEU A 137 -2.90 8.70 2.69
C LEU A 137 -1.80 9.76 2.73
N HIS A 138 -1.49 10.43 1.62
CA HIS A 138 -0.51 11.53 1.59
C HIS A 138 -0.93 12.68 2.50
N LYS A 139 -2.21 13.06 2.48
CA LYS A 139 -2.72 14.15 3.31
C LYS A 139 -2.92 13.77 4.78
N ALA A 140 -3.11 12.48 5.05
CA ALA A 140 -3.29 11.93 6.38
C ALA A 140 -1.98 11.47 7.03
N ALA A 141 -0.81 11.69 6.41
CA ALA A 141 0.47 11.12 6.83
C ALA A 141 0.85 11.47 8.28
N SER A 142 0.45 12.65 8.77
CA SER A 142 0.67 13.09 10.17
C SER A 142 -0.36 12.55 11.17
N HIS A 143 -1.32 11.72 10.72
CA HIS A 143 -2.44 11.23 11.52
C HIS A 143 -2.46 9.70 11.57
N PRO A 144 -1.79 9.07 12.57
CA PRO A 144 -1.60 7.62 12.63
C PRO A 144 -2.92 6.83 12.56
N LYS A 145 -4.00 7.34 13.14
CA LYS A 145 -5.30 6.67 13.12
C LYS A 145 -5.87 6.55 11.72
N LEU A 146 -5.71 7.59 10.90
CA LEU A 146 -6.10 7.57 9.49
C LEU A 146 -5.16 6.67 8.67
N CYS A 147 -3.85 6.72 8.96
CA CYS A 147 -2.88 5.82 8.33
C CYS A 147 -3.20 4.34 8.58
N GLN A 148 -3.86 3.97 9.67
CA GLN A 148 -4.33 2.60 9.90
C GLN A 148 -5.67 2.30 9.19
N ILE A 149 -6.63 3.24 9.22
CA ILE A 149 -7.98 3.00 8.69
C ILE A 149 -8.01 2.99 7.16
N LEU A 150 -7.25 3.87 6.51
CA LEU A 150 -7.29 4.00 5.05
C LEU A 150 -6.79 2.72 4.34
N PRO A 151 -5.63 2.13 4.69
CA PRO A 151 -5.17 0.88 4.08
C PRO A 151 -6.08 -0.30 4.42
N ALA A 152 -6.62 -0.36 5.64
CA ALA A 152 -7.60 -1.36 6.03
C ALA A 152 -8.89 -1.31 5.18
N ARG A 153 -9.15 -0.16 4.54
CA ARG A 153 -10.25 0.04 3.58
C ARG A 153 -9.82 -0.05 2.12
N GLY A 154 -8.59 -0.50 1.83
CA GLY A 154 -8.09 -0.69 0.47
C GLY A 154 -7.35 0.52 -0.11
N ALA A 155 -7.04 1.55 0.68
CA ALA A 155 -6.19 2.64 0.20
C ALA A 155 -4.79 2.11 -0.15
N ASP A 156 -4.28 2.54 -1.28
CA ASP A 156 -3.00 2.10 -1.80
C ASP A 156 -1.83 2.82 -1.12
N VAL A 157 -1.08 2.07 -0.32
CA VAL A 157 0.09 2.56 0.43
C VAL A 157 1.32 2.80 -0.46
N TYR A 158 1.35 2.22 -1.66
CA TYR A 158 2.44 2.38 -2.61
C TYR A 158 2.12 3.41 -3.69
N LEU A 159 0.97 4.07 -3.60
CA LEU A 159 0.61 5.13 -4.54
C LEU A 159 1.58 6.29 -4.40
N ARG A 160 2.02 6.80 -5.56
CA ARG A 160 2.91 7.95 -5.65
C ARG A 160 2.16 9.14 -6.22
N ASP A 161 2.43 10.31 -5.67
CA ASP A 161 1.91 11.57 -6.21
C ASP A 161 2.56 11.94 -7.56
N ASP A 162 2.22 13.10 -8.10
CA ASP A 162 2.79 13.58 -9.37
C ASP A 162 4.28 13.96 -9.26
N TYR A 163 4.82 14.07 -8.03
CA TYR A 163 6.22 14.37 -7.73
C TYR A 163 7.04 13.12 -7.37
N ASP A 164 6.50 11.92 -7.62
CA ASP A 164 7.12 10.64 -7.27
C ASP A 164 7.41 10.48 -5.76
N ALA A 165 6.61 11.12 -4.91
CA ALA A 165 6.67 10.97 -3.47
C ALA A 165 5.68 9.89 -2.99
N LEU A 166 6.13 9.07 -2.05
CA LEU A 166 5.30 8.21 -1.23
C LEU A 166 4.82 8.99 0.00
N PHE A 167 3.65 8.65 0.55
CA PHE A 167 3.16 9.26 1.79
C PHE A 167 4.16 9.11 2.95
N ALA A 168 4.93 8.02 2.97
CA ALA A 168 5.96 7.73 3.97
C ALA A 168 7.17 8.69 3.94
N LYS A 169 7.36 9.49 2.87
CA LYS A 169 8.39 10.55 2.88
C LYS A 169 8.06 11.67 3.89
N GLN A 170 6.79 11.82 4.27
CA GLN A 170 6.32 12.94 5.10
C GLN A 170 5.95 12.53 6.53
N SER A 171 6.16 11.28 6.95
CA SER A 171 5.75 10.82 8.29
C SER A 171 6.70 9.79 8.90
N GLU A 172 6.78 9.80 10.24
CA GLU A 172 7.35 8.73 11.08
C GLU A 172 6.60 7.38 10.95
N SER A 173 5.51 7.33 10.20
CA SER A 173 4.73 6.11 9.89
C SER A 173 5.46 5.09 9.00
N PHE A 174 6.80 5.18 8.90
CA PHE A 174 7.69 4.23 8.26
C PHE A 174 7.46 2.79 8.75
N ILE A 175 7.19 2.63 10.05
CA ILE A 175 6.89 1.32 10.67
C ILE A 175 5.66 0.66 10.03
N LEU A 176 4.62 1.44 9.74
CA LEU A 176 3.39 0.92 9.13
C LEU A 176 3.65 0.38 7.72
N MET A 177 4.56 0.98 6.95
CA MET A 177 4.97 0.48 5.64
C MET A 177 5.77 -0.82 5.72
N CYS A 178 6.68 -0.93 6.68
CA CYS A 178 7.46 -2.14 6.89
C CYS A 178 6.57 -3.30 7.35
N GLU A 179 5.62 -3.04 8.25
CA GLU A 179 4.79 -4.06 8.90
C GLU A 179 3.62 -4.54 8.01
N ILE A 180 2.92 -3.63 7.32
CA ILE A 180 1.85 -4.01 6.38
C ILE A 180 2.45 -4.56 5.07
N GLY A 181 3.62 -4.06 4.69
CA GLY A 181 4.12 -4.17 3.33
C GLY A 181 5.09 -5.30 3.07
N GLY A 182 5.92 -5.74 4.03
CA GLY A 182 7.12 -6.52 3.69
C GLY A 182 8.00 -5.82 2.63
N TYR A 183 7.92 -4.48 2.59
CA TYR A 183 8.59 -3.63 1.62
C TYR A 183 9.94 -3.21 2.18
N ASP A 184 11.01 -3.47 1.43
CA ASP A 184 12.35 -2.90 1.68
C ASP A 184 12.45 -1.54 0.96
N PRO A 185 12.32 -0.40 1.66
CA PRO A 185 12.33 0.93 1.06
C PRO A 185 13.72 1.30 0.52
N TRP A 186 14.75 0.54 0.88
CA TRP A 186 16.15 0.86 0.66
C TRP A 186 16.71 0.28 -0.64
N HIS A 187 15.93 -0.50 -1.41
CA HIS A 187 16.36 -0.97 -2.73
C HIS A 187 16.46 0.13 -3.80
N SER A 188 15.85 1.31 -3.57
CA SER A 188 15.95 2.47 -4.47
C SER A 188 16.99 3.51 -4.05
N TYR A 189 17.63 3.33 -2.88
CA TYR A 189 18.68 4.23 -2.39
C TYR A 189 20.00 3.44 -2.36
N GLY A 190 21.07 4.05 -2.87
CA GLY A 190 22.39 3.41 -2.98
C GLY A 190 22.99 2.91 -1.66
N PRO A 191 24.26 2.42 -1.69
CA PRO A 191 24.79 1.40 -0.80
C PRO A 191 24.63 1.66 0.70
N ARG A 192 24.47 0.54 1.43
CA ARG A 192 24.12 0.31 2.85
C ARG A 192 24.84 1.13 3.95
N ALA A 193 25.76 2.03 3.61
CA ALA A 193 26.64 2.70 4.56
C ALA A 193 25.95 3.80 5.40
N ILE A 194 24.80 4.33 4.95
CA ILE A 194 24.06 5.39 5.68
C ILE A 194 23.01 4.77 6.65
N GLN A 195 22.79 3.45 6.60
CA GLN A 195 21.65 2.76 7.22
C GLN A 195 21.75 2.51 8.73
N ARG A 196 22.94 2.61 9.35
CA ARG A 196 23.07 2.33 10.80
C ARG A 196 22.69 3.51 11.69
N ASN A 197 22.86 4.74 11.23
CA ASN A 197 22.72 5.90 12.11
C ASN A 197 21.27 6.30 12.41
N ILE A 198 20.28 5.80 11.66
CA ILE A 198 18.87 6.21 11.84
C ILE A 198 18.12 5.24 12.77
N CYS A 199 18.53 3.97 12.84
CA CYS A 199 17.90 3.00 13.75
C CYS A 199 18.28 3.24 15.22
N ASP A 200 19.49 3.72 15.50
CA ASP A 200 19.97 3.93 16.87
C ASP A 200 19.34 5.18 17.55
N ASP A 201 18.78 6.11 16.77
CA ASP A 201 18.14 7.34 17.28
C ASP A 201 16.63 7.17 17.61
N ILE A 202 16.03 6.02 17.29
CA ILE A 202 14.58 5.77 17.49
C ILE A 202 14.32 4.82 18.68
N SER A 203 15.37 4.29 19.31
CA SER A 203 15.26 3.59 20.60
C SER A 203 15.41 4.57 21.78
N VAL A 204 14.34 5.30 22.09
CA VAL A 204 14.09 5.88 23.42
C VAL A 204 12.64 5.65 23.82
#